data_AF-A0A256YMU8-F1
#
_entry.id   AF-A0A256YMU8-F1
#
_cell.length_a   1.000
_cell.length_b   1.000
_cell.length_c   1.000
_cell.angle_alpha   90.00
_cell.angle_beta   90.00
_cell.angle_gamma   90.00
#
_symmetry.space_group_name_H-M   'P 1'
#
loop_
_entity.id
_entity.type
_entity.pdbx_description
1 polymer ?
#
loop_
_entity_poly.entity_id
_entity_poly.type
_entity_poly.pdbx_seq_one_letter_code
_entity_poly.pdbx_strand_id
1 'polypeptide(L)'
;MSKRQVIDLFINYVRENRESLFERTPEDVVKEVMDMVKRYGEFVKYYLKLHWKGIEQLLSDPSKLLEEIKESDQEVYNIITQHLDWFYSFIDKLYNELKNHLS
;
A
#
# COMPACT_ATOMS: atom_id res chain seq x y z
N MET A 1 -9.94 -4.80 11.88
CA MET A 1 -10.18 -3.95 10.70
C MET A 1 -10.06 -4.80 9.42
N SER A 2 -10.90 -4.53 8.43
CA SER A 2 -11.19 -5.38 7.26
C SER A 2 -10.25 -5.11 6.08
N LYS A 3 -10.20 -6.02 5.09
CA LYS A 3 -9.47 -5.83 3.82
C LYS A 3 -9.76 -4.48 3.17
N ARG A 4 -11.04 -4.08 3.19
CA ARG A 4 -11.51 -2.81 2.66
C ARG A 4 -10.86 -1.59 3.33
N GLN A 5 -10.67 -1.62 4.64
CA GLN A 5 -10.08 -0.47 5.34
C GLN A 5 -8.58 -0.29 5.02
N VAL A 6 -7.88 -1.35 4.63
CA VAL A 6 -6.47 -1.27 4.16
C VAL A 6 -6.41 -0.64 2.76
N ILE A 7 -7.36 -1.01 1.90
CA ILE A 7 -7.51 -0.43 0.56
C ILE A 7 -7.89 1.04 0.66
N ASP A 8 -8.83 1.39 1.54
CA ASP A 8 -9.25 2.77 1.76
C ASP A 8 -8.06 3.64 2.23
N LEU A 9 -7.20 3.10 3.11
CA LEU A 9 -5.96 3.79 3.50
C LEU A 9 -4.99 3.99 2.33
N PHE A 10 -4.78 2.97 1.51
CA PHE A 10 -3.93 3.08 0.32
C PHE A 10 -4.48 4.10 -0.68
N ILE A 11 -5.78 4.04 -0.98
CA ILE A 11 -6.46 4.97 -1.89
C ILE A 11 -6.36 6.40 -1.37
N ASN A 12 -6.60 6.62 -0.07
CA ASN A 12 -6.48 7.95 0.51
C ASN A 12 -5.04 8.46 0.44
N TYR A 13 -4.05 7.61 0.73
CA TYR A 13 -2.64 7.97 0.60
C TYR A 13 -2.29 8.35 -0.85
N VAL A 14 -2.68 7.53 -1.83
CA VAL A 14 -2.45 7.85 -3.25
C VAL A 14 -3.17 9.13 -3.64
N ARG A 15 -4.42 9.33 -3.22
CA ARG A 15 -5.23 10.50 -3.56
C ARG A 15 -4.62 11.79 -2.99
N GLU A 16 -4.13 11.75 -1.76
CA GLU A 16 -3.49 12.87 -1.06
C GLU A 16 -2.11 13.20 -1.61
N ASN A 17 -1.39 12.21 -2.14
CA ASN A 17 0.00 12.34 -2.57
C ASN A 17 0.20 12.21 -4.09
N ARG A 18 -0.87 12.12 -4.89
CA ARG A 18 -0.82 11.76 -6.33
C ARG A 18 0.13 12.60 -7.17
N GLU A 19 0.30 13.88 -6.86
CA GLU A 19 1.15 14.79 -7.62
C GLU A 19 2.64 14.46 -7.45
N SER A 20 3.06 14.07 -6.25
CA SER A 20 4.47 13.78 -5.96
C SER A 20 4.79 12.29 -5.90
N LEU A 21 3.79 11.43 -5.76
CA LEU A 21 3.96 9.99 -5.59
C LEU A 21 4.68 9.36 -6.79
N PHE A 22 4.28 9.73 -8.00
CA PHE A 22 4.82 9.19 -9.25
C PHE A 22 6.09 9.90 -9.73
N GLU A 23 6.50 10.98 -9.07
CA GLU A 23 7.81 11.61 -9.25
C GLU A 23 8.91 10.94 -8.40
N ARG A 24 8.50 10.10 -7.44
CA ARG A 24 9.38 9.43 -6.48
C ARG A 24 9.64 7.99 -6.88
N THR A 25 10.74 7.43 -6.38
CA THR A 25 10.97 5.98 -6.53
C THR A 25 10.06 5.21 -5.56
N PRO A 26 9.66 3.98 -5.92
CA PRO A 26 8.95 3.10 -5.00
C PRO A 26 9.66 2.94 -3.64
N GLU A 27 10.99 2.92 -3.63
CA GLU A 27 11.83 2.83 -2.43
C GLU A 27 11.63 4.00 -1.48
N ASP A 28 11.57 5.22 -2.01
CA ASP A 28 11.37 6.43 -1.20
C ASP A 28 10.02 6.41 -0.49
N VAL A 29 8.99 5.94 -1.19
CA VAL A 29 7.63 5.83 -0.66
C VAL A 29 7.54 4.72 0.37
N VAL A 30 8.11 3.54 0.08
CA VAL A 30 8.15 2.42 1.02
C VAL A 30 8.89 2.81 2.30
N LYS A 31 10.01 3.52 2.20
CA LYS A 31 10.74 4.03 3.37
C LYS A 31 9.87 4.95 4.23
N GLU A 32 9.10 5.83 3.61
CA GLU A 32 8.22 6.76 4.32
C GLU A 32 7.06 6.03 5.02
N VAL A 33 6.44 5.05 4.35
CA VAL A 33 5.43 4.16 4.94
C VAL A 33 6.02 3.38 6.13
N MET A 34 7.23 2.83 5.98
CA MET A 34 7.90 2.12 7.06
C MET A 34 8.30 3.05 8.22
N ASP A 35 8.67 4.29 7.94
CA ASP A 35 8.96 5.28 8.96
C ASP A 35 7.68 5.71 9.69
N MET A 36 6.52 5.77 9.02
CA MET A 36 5.22 5.88 9.70
C MET A 36 4.95 4.67 10.60
N VAL A 37 5.16 3.44 10.12
CA VAL A 37 4.98 2.21 10.92
C VAL A 37 5.84 2.25 12.19
N LYS A 38 7.09 2.73 12.10
CA LYS A 38 7.98 2.92 13.26
C LYS A 38 7.53 4.04 14.18
N ARG A 39 7.12 5.19 13.61
CA ARG A 39 6.80 6.42 14.35
C ARG A 39 5.45 6.32 15.06
N TYR A 40 4.47 5.65 14.47
CA TYR A 40 3.18 5.30 15.08
C TYR A 40 3.24 3.94 15.80
N GLY A 41 4.41 3.67 16.40
CA GLY A 41 4.81 2.41 17.02
C GLY A 41 3.81 1.84 18.04
N GLU A 42 3.86 0.53 18.19
CA GLU A 42 2.92 -0.36 18.89
C GLU A 42 1.56 -0.53 18.22
N PHE A 43 0.81 0.54 17.91
CA PHE A 43 -0.55 0.37 17.37
C PHE A 43 -0.56 -0.24 15.96
N VAL A 44 0.20 0.34 15.03
CA VAL A 44 0.31 -0.17 13.66
C VAL A 44 0.98 -1.54 13.67
N LYS A 45 1.99 -1.76 14.51
CA LYS A 45 2.68 -3.05 14.64
C LYS A 45 1.75 -4.14 15.18
N TYR A 46 0.95 -3.84 16.21
CA TYR A 46 -0.07 -4.73 16.77
C TYR A 46 -1.17 -5.02 15.75
N TYR A 47 -1.61 -3.98 15.03
CA TYR A 47 -2.62 -4.07 13.99
C TYR A 47 -2.17 -4.95 12.81
N LEU A 48 -0.98 -4.67 12.26
CA LEU A 48 -0.35 -5.46 11.21
C LEU A 48 -0.14 -6.90 11.66
N LYS A 49 0.30 -7.14 12.90
CA LYS A 49 0.50 -8.50 13.43
C LYS A 49 -0.81 -9.28 13.57
N LEU A 50 -1.89 -8.64 14.04
CA LEU A 50 -3.21 -9.28 14.15
C LEU A 50 -3.86 -9.56 12.80
N HIS A 51 -3.62 -8.70 11.80
CA HIS A 51 -4.27 -8.75 10.50
C HIS A 51 -3.34 -9.14 9.36
N TRP A 52 -2.15 -9.67 9.68
CA TRP A 52 -1.07 -9.93 8.72
C TRP A 52 -1.55 -10.76 7.54
N LYS A 53 -2.20 -11.90 7.77
CA LYS A 53 -2.72 -12.76 6.68
C LYS A 53 -3.70 -12.05 5.74
N GLY A 54 -4.47 -11.09 6.26
CA GLY A 54 -5.43 -10.33 5.46
C GLY A 54 -4.76 -9.29 4.57
N ILE A 55 -3.70 -8.65 5.10
CA ILE A 55 -2.86 -7.68 4.38
C ILE A 55 -1.94 -8.39 3.39
N GLU A 56 -1.36 -9.52 3.80
CA GLU A 56 -0.52 -10.39 2.99
C GLU A 56 -1.27 -10.82 1.73
N GLN A 57 -2.51 -11.32 1.85
CA GLN A 57 -3.33 -11.70 0.71
C GLN A 57 -3.70 -10.55 -0.22
N LEU A 58 -3.74 -9.33 0.31
CA LEU A 58 -4.16 -8.13 -0.42
C LEU A 58 -2.98 -7.50 -1.16
N LEU A 59 -1.79 -7.55 -0.56
CA LEU A 59 -0.53 -7.11 -1.16
C LEU A 59 0.11 -8.19 -2.05
N SER A 60 -0.14 -9.48 -1.82
CA SER A 60 0.42 -10.58 -2.61
C SER A 60 -0.18 -10.71 -4.01
N ASP A 61 -1.34 -10.11 -4.24
CA ASP A 61 -2.01 -10.06 -5.55
C ASP A 61 -2.31 -8.60 -5.89
N PRO A 62 -1.33 -7.88 -6.48
CA PRO A 62 -1.51 -6.47 -6.82
C PRO A 62 -2.60 -6.27 -7.88
N SER A 63 -2.89 -7.28 -8.70
CA SER A 63 -3.96 -7.22 -9.70
C SER A 63 -5.33 -7.19 -9.04
N LYS A 64 -5.54 -8.00 -7.99
CA LYS A 64 -6.77 -7.93 -7.18
C LYS A 64 -6.91 -6.59 -6.46
N LEU A 65 -5.82 -6.05 -5.91
CA LEU A 65 -5.82 -4.71 -5.33
C LEU A 65 -6.23 -3.65 -6.37
N LEU A 66 -5.72 -3.77 -7.59
CA LEU A 66 -6.05 -2.88 -8.69
C LEU A 66 -7.53 -2.98 -9.11
N GLU A 67 -8.13 -4.17 -9.09
CA GLU A 67 -9.58 -4.37 -9.29
C GLU A 67 -10.41 -3.72 -8.18
N GLU A 68 -10.03 -3.90 -6.91
CA GLU A 68 -10.74 -3.28 -5.78
C GLU A 68 -10.61 -1.73 -5.82
N ILE A 69 -9.47 -1.20 -6.28
CA ILE A 69 -9.29 0.24 -6.53
C ILE A 69 -10.19 0.71 -7.67
N LYS A 70 -10.27 -0.04 -8.77
CA LYS A 70 -11.17 0.28 -9.90
C LYS A 70 -12.62 0.43 -9.45
N GLU A 71 -13.08 -0.45 -8.58
CA GLU A 71 -14.45 -0.43 -8.07
C GLU A 71 -14.70 0.69 -7.05
N SER A 72 -13.67 1.20 -6.38
CA SER A 72 -13.79 2.19 -5.31
C SER A 72 -13.46 3.62 -5.73
N ASP A 73 -12.49 3.81 -6.63
CA ASP A 73 -12.07 5.11 -7.15
C ASP A 73 -11.50 4.99 -8.58
N GLN A 74 -12.33 5.31 -9.56
CA GLN A 74 -11.98 5.27 -10.98
C GLN A 74 -10.87 6.27 -11.37
N GLU A 75 -10.76 7.41 -10.69
CA GLU A 75 -9.72 8.41 -10.97
C GLU A 75 -8.36 7.89 -10.52
N VAL A 76 -8.27 7.37 -9.30
CA VAL A 76 -7.06 6.74 -8.77
C VAL A 76 -6.66 5.54 -9.63
N TYR A 77 -7.62 4.71 -10.05
CA TYR A 77 -7.35 3.61 -10.97
C TYR A 77 -6.74 4.09 -12.29
N ASN A 78 -7.27 5.17 -12.89
CA ASN A 78 -6.75 5.70 -14.15
C ASN A 78 -5.30 6.21 -13.99
N ILE A 79 -4.97 6.84 -12.85
CA ILE A 79 -3.61 7.31 -12.57
C ILE A 79 -2.67 6.12 -12.38
N ILE A 80 -3.04 5.13 -11.56
CA ILE A 80 -2.22 3.94 -11.31
C ILE A 80 -1.97 3.16 -12.61
N THR A 81 -2.98 3.05 -13.48
CA THR A 81 -2.85 2.34 -14.76
C THR A 81 -1.93 3.05 -15.77
N GLN A 82 -1.71 4.36 -15.62
CA GLN A 82 -0.68 5.07 -16.39
C GLN A 82 0.74 4.79 -15.89
N HIS A 83 0.88 4.27 -14.66
CA HIS A 83 2.14 4.02 -13.97
C HIS A 83 2.24 2.57 -13.43
N LEU A 84 1.81 1.58 -14.21
CA LEU A 84 1.72 0.19 -13.75
C LEU A 84 3.05 -0.39 -13.26
N ASP A 85 4.16 -0.14 -13.97
CA ASP A 85 5.48 -0.65 -13.57
C ASP A 85 5.91 -0.12 -12.20
N TRP A 86 5.62 1.17 -11.95
CA TRP A 86 5.85 1.80 -10.66
C TRP A 86 4.99 1.16 -9.58
N PHE A 87 3.70 0.94 -9.87
CA PHE A 87 2.74 0.35 -8.92
C PHE A 87 3.13 -1.06 -8.51
N TYR A 88 3.42 -1.94 -9.47
CA TYR A 88 3.83 -3.31 -9.17
C TYR A 88 5.15 -3.33 -8.38
N SER A 89 6.11 -2.47 -8.72
CA SER A 89 7.37 -2.36 -7.96
C SER A 89 7.15 -1.86 -6.54
N PHE A 90 6.25 -0.88 -6.34
CA PHE A 90 5.87 -0.38 -5.01
C PHE A 90 5.23 -1.47 -4.15
N ILE A 91 4.24 -2.20 -4.67
CA ILE A 91 3.54 -3.23 -3.90
C ILE A 91 4.49 -4.37 -3.52
N ASP A 92 5.35 -4.83 -4.44
CA ASP A 92 6.32 -5.88 -4.16
C ASP A 92 7.32 -5.47 -3.07
N LYS A 93 7.88 -4.26 -3.16
CA LYS A 93 8.79 -3.73 -2.13
C LYS A 93 8.10 -3.56 -0.78
N LEU A 94 6.89 -3.00 -0.77
CA LEU A 94 6.11 -2.81 0.45
C LEU A 94 5.81 -4.16 1.12
N TYR A 95 5.39 -5.16 0.34
CA TYR A 95 5.13 -6.50 0.83
C TYR A 95 6.36 -7.11 1.51
N ASN A 96 7.52 -7.04 0.84
CA ASN A 96 8.77 -7.61 1.35
C ASN A 96 9.27 -6.89 2.61
N GLU A 97 9.20 -5.56 2.65
CA GLU A 97 9.58 -4.78 3.83
C GLU A 97 8.67 -5.06 5.03
N LEU A 98 7.34 -5.12 4.82
CA LEU A 98 6.39 -5.46 5.88
C LEU A 98 6.59 -6.89 6.38
N LYS A 99 6.85 -7.84 5.48
CA LYS A 99 7.12 -9.23 5.82
C LYS A 99 8.36 -9.36 6.70
N ASN A 100 9.44 -8.67 6.33
CA ASN A 100 10.68 -8.65 7.11
C ASN A 100 10.49 -7.96 8.47
N HIS A 101 9.64 -6.93 8.55
CA HIS A 101 9.40 -6.18 9.78
C HIS A 101 8.53 -6.93 10.81
N LEU A 102 7.72 -7.87 10.36
CA LEU A 102 6.78 -8.64 11.19
C LEU A 102 7.25 -10.07 11.51
N SER A 103 8.34 -10.52 10.87
CA SER A 103 9.06 -11.75 11.20
C SER A 103 9.89 -11.58 12.47
#